data_AF-A0A377U1R2-F1
#
_entry.id   AF-A0A377U1R2-F1
#
_cell.length_a   1.000
_cell.length_b   1.000
_cell.length_c   1.000
_cell.angle_alpha   90.00
_cell.angle_beta   90.00
_cell.angle_gamma   90.00
#
_symmetry.space_group_name_H-M   'P 1'
#
loop_
_entity.id
_entity.type
_entity.pdbx_description
1 polymer ?
#
loop_
_entity_poly.entity_id
_entity_poly.type
_entity_poly.pdbx_seq_one_letter_code
_entity_poly.pdbx_strand_id
1 'polypeptide(L)' 'MQSVEGEKEASAARQAKLALDIANKTLPLFRHVNSDSLRQVCEIIRRDITADAVAITNTEHGAGLRGRR' A
#
# COMPACT_ATOMS: atom_id res chain seq x y z
N MET A 1 -24.45 -9.10 -18.81
CA MET A 1 -23.24 -9.07 -17.95
C MET A 1 -22.58 -7.68 -18.05
N GLN A 2 -23.27 -6.60 -17.68
CA GLN A 2 -22.72 -5.23 -17.78
C GLN A 2 -22.56 -4.55 -16.40
N SER A 3 -23.28 -5.00 -15.38
CA SER A 3 -23.21 -4.43 -14.03
C SER A 3 -21.87 -4.73 -13.33
N VAL A 4 -21.36 -5.96 -13.46
CA VAL A 4 -20.13 -6.40 -12.76
C VAL A 4 -18.89 -5.67 -13.26
N GLU A 5 -18.84 -5.24 -14.52
CA GLU A 5 -17.69 -4.55 -15.09
C GLU A 5 -17.57 -3.12 -14.57
N GLY A 6 -18.70 -2.38 -14.50
CA GLY A 6 -18.75 -1.05 -13.88
C GLY A 6 -18.45 -1.08 -12.37
N GLU A 7 -18.83 -2.15 -11.67
CA GLU A 7 -18.49 -2.33 -10.24
C GLU A 7 -16.98 -2.55 -10.05
N LYS A 8 -16.34 -3.32 -10.94
CA LYS A 8 -14.88 -3.53 -10.94
C LYS A 8 -14.12 -2.25 -11.24
N GLU A 9 -14.54 -1.48 -12.25
CA GLU A 9 -13.95 -0.17 -12.57
C GLU A 9 -14.10 0.82 -11.42
N ALA A 10 -15.29 0.91 -10.81
CA ALA A 10 -15.51 1.77 -9.66
C ALA A 10 -14.65 1.34 -8.46
N SER A 11 -14.45 0.04 -8.25
CA SER A 11 -13.56 -0.47 -7.21
C SER A 11 -12.09 -0.13 -7.50
N ALA A 12 -11.63 -0.34 -8.73
CA ALA A 12 -10.27 0.00 -9.15
C ALA A 12 -9.99 1.50 -9.01
N ALA A 13 -10.93 2.36 -9.40
CA ALA A 13 -10.80 3.81 -9.23
C ALA A 13 -10.70 4.21 -7.75
N ARG A 14 -11.49 3.59 -6.86
CA ARG A 14 -11.39 3.82 -5.41
C ARG A 14 -10.04 3.36 -4.86
N GLN A 15 -9.55 2.20 -5.28
CA GLN A 15 -8.24 1.68 -4.87
C GLN A 15 -7.10 2.55 -5.37
N ALA A 16 -7.16 3.03 -6.61
CA ALA A 16 -6.17 3.95 -7.17
C ALA A 16 -6.14 5.29 -6.39
N LYS A 17 -7.32 5.82 -6.03
CA LYS A 17 -7.42 7.02 -5.19
C LYS A 17 -6.80 6.79 -3.81
N LEU A 18 -7.09 5.66 -3.16
CA LEU A 18 -6.52 5.30 -1.86
C LEU A 18 -5.00 5.19 -1.93
N ALA A 19 -4.47 4.50 -2.94
CA ALA A 19 -3.04 4.36 -3.16
C ALA A 19 -2.36 5.73 -3.35
N LEU A 20 -2.98 6.64 -4.11
CA LEU A 20 -2.47 8.00 -4.30
C LEU A 20 -2.49 8.82 -3.00
N ASP A 21 -3.53 8.68 -2.18
CA ASP A 21 -3.64 9.36 -0.90
C ASP A 21 -2.55 8.90 0.09
N ILE A 22 -2.35 7.58 0.19
CA ILE A 22 -1.25 6.98 0.97
C ILE A 22 0.10 7.46 0.46
N ALA A 23 0.31 7.49 -0.86
CA ALA A 23 1.54 8.01 -1.45
C ALA A 23 1.78 9.47 -1.04
N ASN A 24 0.78 10.33 -1.16
CA ASN A 24 0.90 11.75 -0.77
C ASN A 24 1.23 11.95 0.71
N LYS A 25 0.64 11.14 1.60
CA LYS A 25 0.95 11.17 3.04
C LYS A 25 2.37 10.71 3.36
N THR A 26 2.92 9.80 2.55
CA THR A 26 4.24 9.18 2.78
C THR A 26 5.38 9.88 2.04
N LEU A 27 5.10 10.62 0.96
CA LEU A 27 6.08 11.44 0.21
C LEU A 27 7.02 12.30 1.10
N PRO A 28 6.55 13.06 2.10
CA PRO A 28 7.45 13.85 2.93
C PRO A 28 8.40 12.99 3.80
N LEU A 29 8.00 11.77 4.14
CA LEU A 29 8.77 10.85 4.98
C LEU A 29 9.97 10.25 4.22
N PHE A 30 9.91 10.22 2.89
CA PHE A 30 11.01 9.76 2.05
C PHE A 30 12.15 10.77 1.89
N ARG A 31 11.98 12.02 2.32
CA ARG A 31 13.05 13.02 2.25
C ARG A 31 14.22 12.64 3.16
N HIS A 32 13.95 12.15 4.37
CA HIS A 32 14.94 11.61 5.29
C HIS A 32 14.46 10.23 5.79
N VAL A 33 14.86 9.16 5.10
CA VAL A 33 14.48 7.80 5.47
C VAL A 33 15.29 7.37 6.70
N ASN A 34 14.60 7.11 7.80
CA ASN A 34 15.13 6.58 9.04
C ASN A 34 14.08 5.65 9.69
N SER A 35 14.44 5.02 10.81
CA SER A 35 13.54 4.06 11.48
C SER A 35 12.21 4.68 11.92
N ASP A 36 12.20 5.93 12.37
CA ASP A 36 10.98 6.65 12.76
C ASP A 36 10.09 6.95 11.54
N SER A 37 10.67 7.40 10.44
CA SER A 37 9.92 7.70 9.22
C SER A 37 9.34 6.42 8.60
N LEU A 38 10.08 5.30 8.59
CA LEU A 38 9.54 4.00 8.17
C LEU A 38 8.41 3.50 9.08
N ARG A 39 8.52 3.71 10.40
CA ARG A 39 7.45 3.37 11.34
C ARG A 39 6.19 4.21 11.08
N GLN A 40 6.35 5.50 10.79
CA GLN A 40 5.24 6.36 10.40
C GLN A 40 4.61 5.93 9.07
N VAL A 41 5.42 5.53 8.08
CA VAL A 41 4.92 4.96 6.82
C VAL A 41 4.09 3.70 7.08
N CYS A 42 4.58 2.76 7.90
CA CYS A 42 3.81 1.56 8.27
C CYS A 42 2.49 1.91 8.97
N GLU A 43 2.49 2.90 9.86
CA GLU A 43 1.27 3.36 10.55
C GLU A 43 0.26 3.98 9.58
N ILE A 44 0.71 4.81 8.63
CA ILE A 44 -0.15 5.42 7.60
C ILE A 44 -0.79 4.31 6.76
N ILE A 45 0.01 3.39 6.21
CA ILE A 45 -0.49 2.30 5.38
C ILE A 45 -1.49 1.46 6.18
N ARG A 46 -1.16 1.05 7.42
CA ARG A 46 -2.02 0.21 8.26
C ARG A 46 -3.38 0.84 8.49
N ARG A 47 -3.41 2.14 8.78
CA ARG A 47 -4.65 2.88 9.06
C ARG A 47 -5.49 3.08 7.81
N ASP A 48 -4.87 3.47 6.70
CA ASP A 48 -5.57 3.77 5.45
C ASP A 48 -6.18 2.52 4.80
N ILE A 49 -5.55 1.36 4.90
CA ILE A 49 -6.11 0.10 4.36
C ILE A 49 -6.86 -0.75 5.38
N THR A 50 -6.91 -0.33 6.64
CA THR A 50 -7.53 -1.09 7.76
C THR A 50 -6.95 -2.51 7.90
N ALA A 51 -5.63 -2.64 7.84
CA ALA A 51 -4.94 -3.93 8.02
C ALA A 51 -4.60 -4.21 9.48
N ASP A 52 -4.52 -5.48 9.86
CA ASP A 52 -4.06 -5.89 11.19
C ASP A 52 -2.56 -5.62 11.39
N ALA A 53 -1.75 -5.83 10.35
CA ALA A 53 -0.30 -5.65 10.38
C ALA A 53 0.26 -5.22 9.01
N VAL A 54 1.35 -4.44 9.02
CA VAL A 54 2.08 -4.00 7.83
C VAL A 54 3.59 -4.13 8.09
N ALA A 55 4.31 -4.67 7.12
CA ALA A 55 5.77 -4.76 7.14
C ALA A 55 6.34 -4.22 5.81
N ILE A 56 7.39 -3.41 5.90
CA ILE A 56 8.16 -2.93 4.74
C ILE A 56 9.43 -3.77 4.64
N THR A 57 9.62 -4.45 3.50
CA THR A 57 10.80 -5.28 3.24
C THR A 57 11.53 -4.77 2.00
N ASN A 58 12.85 -4.71 2.07
CA ASN A 58 13.68 -4.42 0.91
C ASN A 58 13.78 -5.67 0.02
N THR A 59 13.36 -5.59 -1.24
CA THR A 59 13.34 -6.72 -2.19
C THR A 59 14.53 -6.72 -3.14
N GLU A 60 15.69 -6.15 -2.76
CA GLU A 60 16.93 -6.22 -3.56
C GLU A 60 17.35 -7.65 -3.93
N HIS A 61 16.75 -8.67 -3.29
CA HIS A 61 16.64 -10.01 -3.83
C HIS A 61 15.17 -10.31 -4.15
N GLY A 62 14.78 -10.20 -5.42
CA GLY A 62 13.47 -10.58 -5.93
C GLY A 62 13.25 -12.09 -5.87
N ALA A 63 13.24 -12.68 -4.68
CA ALA A 63 12.67 -13.99 -4.47
C ALA A 63 11.18 -13.80 -4.24
N GLY A 64 10.42 -13.82 -5.35
CA GLY A 64 8.97 -13.90 -5.30
C GLY A 64 8.57 -14.94 -4.26
N LEU A 65 7.71 -14.54 -3.32
CA LEU A 65 7.09 -15.42 -2.34
C LEU A 65 6.26 -16.46 -3.11
N ARG A 66 6.96 -17.50 -3.57
CA ARG A 66 6.38 -18.71 -4.13
C ARG A 66 5.59 -19.33 -3.00
N GLY A 67 4.27 -19.22 -3.10
CA GLY A 67 3.32 -19.76 -2.12
C GLY A 67 3.74 -21.16 -1.69
N ARG A 68 3.99 -21.32 -0.40
CA ARG A 68 3.94 -22.65 0.22
C ARG A 68 2.47 -22.93 0.46
N ARG A 69 2.06 -24.08 -0.08
CA ARG A 69 0.72 -24.65 -0.12
C ARG A 69 0.02 -24.63 1.24
#